data_AF-A0A517PEK2-F1
#
_entry.id   AF-A0A517PEK2-F1
#
_cell.length_a   1.000
_cell.length_b   1.000
_cell.length_c   1.000
_cell.angle_alpha   90.00
_cell.angle_beta   90.00
_cell.angle_gamma   90.00
#
_symmetry.space_group_name_H-M   'P 1'
#
loop_
_entity.id
_entity.type
_entity.pdbx_description
1 polymer ?
#
loop_
_entity_poly.entity_id
_entity_poly.type
_entity_poly.pdbx_seq_one_letter_code
_entity_poly.pdbx_strand_id
1 'polypeptide(L)'
;MNLRYFVVDVDGQFRRVPTAAAEAVWAGEADAGELDVILGSELKLVSALIDESLNPVMTFFLRVDLDRGAITEESRLAALEAITAGQGRRLADQRQRRQFEGWPDDWRRQLAVALDTPAASFTKLGLGGPLVLSDLWGVSLDTVMAYFEKAVG
;
A
#
# COMPACT_ATOMS: atom_id res chain seq x y z
N MET A 1 -7.37 -0.36 -16.03
CA MET A 1 -6.78 0.37 -14.88
C MET A 1 -5.42 -0.22 -14.56
N ASN A 2 -4.48 0.56 -14.04
CA ASN A 2 -3.11 0.13 -13.74
C ASN A 2 -2.83 0.25 -12.25
N LEU A 3 -2.08 -0.70 -11.70
CA LEU A 3 -1.62 -0.69 -10.31
C LEU A 3 -0.12 -0.42 -10.26
N ARG A 4 0.29 0.57 -9.46
CA ARG A 4 1.70 0.87 -9.19
C ARG A 4 1.98 0.85 -7.70
N TYR A 5 3.15 0.35 -7.35
CA TYR A 5 3.60 0.29 -5.96
C TYR A 5 4.75 1.26 -5.72
N PHE A 6 4.70 1.87 -4.54
CA PHE A 6 5.77 2.71 -4.03
C PHE A 6 6.09 2.34 -2.60
N VAL A 7 7.35 2.41 -2.21
CA VAL A 7 7.78 2.27 -0.82
C VAL A 7 8.44 3.54 -0.34
N VAL A 8 8.41 3.80 0.96
CA VAL A 8 9.16 4.91 1.57
C VAL A 8 10.52 4.39 2.01
N ASP A 9 11.60 4.97 1.49
CA ASP A 9 12.96 4.66 1.91
C ASP A 9 13.31 5.27 3.28
N VAL A 10 14.52 4.96 3.78
CA VAL A 10 15.01 5.48 5.07
C VAL A 10 15.09 7.02 5.14
N ASP A 11 15.18 7.70 4.01
CA ASP A 11 15.24 9.16 3.90
C ASP A 11 13.85 9.80 3.72
N GLY A 12 12.78 8.99 3.84
CA GLY A 12 11.41 9.46 3.68
C GLY A 12 11.02 9.75 2.22
N GLN A 13 11.72 9.16 1.25
CA GLN A 13 11.43 9.33 -0.18
C GLN A 13 10.65 8.15 -0.75
N PHE A 14 9.64 8.44 -1.57
CA PHE A 14 8.92 7.42 -2.32
C PHE A 14 9.78 6.87 -3.46
N ARG A 15 9.96 5.54 -3.44
CA ARG A 15 10.63 4.77 -4.50
C ARG A 15 9.61 3.88 -5.17
N ARG A 16 9.50 3.99 -6.48
CA ARG A 16 8.69 3.05 -7.27
C ARG A 16 9.36 1.69 -7.24
N VAL A 17 8.59 0.65 -6.95
CA VAL A 17 9.07 -0.74 -6.95
C VAL A 17 8.35 -1.55 -8.02
N PRO A 18 8.97 -2.63 -8.54
CA PRO A 18 8.28 -3.56 -9.42
C PRO A 18 7.07 -4.20 -8.73
N THR A 19 5.98 -4.37 -9.48
CA THR A 19 4.77 -5.05 -8.99
C THR A 19 5.06 -6.43 -8.45
N ALA A 20 5.78 -7.26 -9.21
CA ALA A 20 6.16 -8.61 -8.79
C ALA A 20 6.98 -8.62 -7.48
N ALA A 21 7.84 -7.63 -7.26
CA ALA A 21 8.63 -7.55 -6.03
C ALA A 21 7.75 -7.20 -4.82
N ALA A 22 6.84 -6.23 -4.96
CA ALA A 22 5.89 -5.90 -3.90
C ALA A 22 4.98 -7.10 -3.55
N GLU A 23 4.54 -7.85 -4.57
CA GLU A 23 3.74 -9.07 -4.41
C GLU A 23 4.51 -10.17 -3.69
N ALA A 24 5.75 -10.46 -4.11
CA ALA A 24 6.59 -11.49 -3.49
C ALA A 24 6.90 -11.17 -2.01
N VAL A 25 7.18 -9.91 -1.69
CA VAL A 25 7.39 -9.45 -0.30
C VAL A 25 6.12 -9.60 0.51
N TRP A 26 4.96 -9.20 -0.04
CA TRP A 26 3.68 -9.40 0.63
C TRP A 26 3.31 -10.88 0.77
N ALA A 27 3.66 -11.75 -0.18
CA ALA A 27 3.41 -13.18 -0.08
C ALA A 27 4.34 -13.88 0.94
N GLY A 28 5.42 -13.22 1.36
CA GLY A 28 6.47 -13.83 2.18
C GLY A 28 7.40 -14.74 1.37
N GLU A 29 7.36 -14.64 0.05
CA GLU A 29 8.24 -15.36 -0.89
C GLU A 29 9.60 -14.66 -1.06
N ALA A 30 9.66 -13.38 -0.71
CA ALA A 30 10.86 -12.55 -0.73
C ALA A 30 10.96 -11.70 0.54
N ASP A 31 12.18 -11.31 0.91
CA ASP A 31 12.40 -10.26 1.91
C ASP A 31 12.40 -8.87 1.25
N ALA A 32 12.26 -7.83 2.07
CA ALA A 32 12.15 -6.45 1.60
C ALA A 32 13.44 -5.92 0.93
N GLY A 33 14.57 -6.64 1.01
CA GLY A 33 15.80 -6.34 0.28
C GLY A 33 15.67 -6.54 -1.23
N GLU A 34 14.77 -7.42 -1.68
CA GLU A 34 14.46 -7.64 -3.11
C GLU A 34 13.77 -6.44 -3.78
N LEU A 35 13.38 -5.42 -2.99
CA LEU A 35 12.82 -4.17 -3.51
C LEU A 35 13.89 -3.23 -4.08
N ASP A 36 15.18 -3.52 -3.88
CA ASP A 36 16.32 -2.65 -4.23
C ASP A 36 16.19 -1.23 -3.63
N VAL A 37 15.64 -1.17 -2.41
CA VAL A 37 15.45 0.06 -1.65
C VAL A 37 15.92 -0.16 -0.22
N ILE A 38 16.69 0.80 0.31
CA ILE A 38 17.10 0.78 1.71
C ILE A 38 15.91 1.17 2.56
N LEU A 39 15.37 0.21 3.31
CA LEU A 39 14.25 0.37 4.22
C LEU A 39 14.71 0.36 5.67
N GLY A 40 13.89 0.95 6.54
CA GLY A 40 14.07 0.86 7.99
C GLY A 40 13.52 -0.44 8.57
N SER A 41 13.10 -0.40 9.83
CA SER A 41 12.41 -1.53 10.50
C SER A 41 10.94 -1.67 10.09
N GLU A 42 10.46 -0.88 9.13
CA GLU A 42 9.08 -0.88 8.68
C GLU A 42 9.03 -0.81 7.15
N LEU A 43 8.10 -1.55 6.56
CA LEU A 43 7.68 -1.38 5.17
C LEU A 43 6.46 -0.47 5.12
N LYS A 44 6.63 0.70 4.50
CA LYS A 44 5.56 1.65 4.18
C LYS A 44 5.27 1.57 2.69
N LEU A 45 4.26 0.78 2.32
CA LEU A 45 3.86 0.51 0.95
C LEU A 45 2.65 1.36 0.56
N VAL A 46 2.73 2.03 -0.59
CA VAL A 46 1.60 2.68 -1.26
C VAL A 46 1.21 1.90 -2.50
N SER A 47 -0.08 1.60 -2.61
CA SER A 47 -0.69 1.08 -3.83
C SER A 47 -1.46 2.20 -4.53
N ALA A 48 -1.04 2.61 -5.72
CA ALA A 48 -1.74 3.61 -6.53
C ALA A 48 -2.50 2.91 -7.66
N LEU A 49 -3.83 3.00 -7.61
CA LEU A 49 -4.70 2.68 -8.74
C LEU A 49 -4.76 3.88 -9.67
N ILE A 50 -4.52 3.64 -10.95
CA ILE A 50 -4.34 4.68 -11.96
C ILE A 50 -5.19 4.35 -13.18
N ASP A 51 -5.91 5.33 -13.72
CA ASP A 51 -6.68 5.15 -14.94
C ASP A 51 -5.79 5.11 -16.20
N GLU A 52 -6.42 5.01 -17.37
CA GLU A 52 -5.73 5.00 -18.67
C GLU A 52 -5.06 6.35 -19.00
N SER A 53 -5.52 7.43 -18.38
CA SER A 53 -4.97 8.79 -18.53
C SER A 53 -3.90 9.11 -17.48
N LEU A 54 -3.40 8.10 -16.77
CA LEU A 54 -2.40 8.23 -15.70
C LEU A 54 -2.89 9.00 -14.46
N ASN A 55 -4.19 9.23 -14.30
CA ASN A 55 -4.71 9.88 -13.10
C ASN A 55 -4.88 8.88 -11.96
N PRO A 56 -4.47 9.23 -10.73
CA PRO A 56 -4.69 8.40 -9.56
C PRO A 56 -6.18 8.33 -9.25
N VAL A 57 -6.74 7.13 -9.36
CA VAL A 57 -8.13 6.82 -9.03
C VAL A 57 -8.30 6.62 -7.53
N MET A 58 -7.36 5.89 -6.92
CA MET A 58 -7.35 5.64 -5.48
C MET A 58 -5.93 5.32 -5.01
N THR A 59 -5.57 5.79 -3.83
CA THR A 59 -4.24 5.57 -3.23
C THR A 59 -4.41 4.88 -1.89
N PHE A 60 -3.79 3.72 -1.72
CA PHE A 60 -3.89 2.94 -0.49
C PHE A 60 -2.58 2.96 0.26
N PHE A 61 -2.67 3.00 1.57
CA PHE A 61 -1.54 3.00 2.48
C PHE A 61 -1.51 1.69 3.26
N LEU A 62 -0.32 1.12 3.34
CA LEU A 62 -0.01 -0.06 4.14
C LEU A 62 1.31 0.20 4.88
N ARG A 63 1.30 -0.03 6.18
CA ARG A 63 2.46 0.04 7.06
C ARG A 63 2.56 -1.26 7.85
N VAL A 64 3.68 -1.94 7.73
CA VAL A 64 3.97 -3.17 8.46
C VAL A 64 5.38 -3.20 9.02
N ASP A 65 5.56 -3.89 10.15
CA ASP A 65 6.87 -4.11 10.77
C ASP A 65 7.67 -5.16 10.01
N LEU A 66 8.97 -4.91 9.92
CA LEU A 66 9.96 -5.83 9.37
C LEU A 66 10.84 -6.38 10.50
N ASP A 67 11.04 -7.69 10.52
CA ASP A 67 12.11 -8.34 11.28
C ASP A 67 13.06 -9.03 10.29
N ARG A 68 14.34 -8.60 10.32
CA ARG A 68 15.37 -9.06 9.37
C ARG A 68 14.92 -9.00 7.90
N GLY A 69 14.18 -7.94 7.54
CA GLY A 69 13.67 -7.73 6.18
C GLY A 69 12.37 -8.46 5.85
N ALA A 70 11.89 -9.38 6.68
CA ALA A 70 10.62 -10.07 6.47
C ALA A 70 9.47 -9.36 7.21
N ILE A 71 8.29 -9.31 6.59
CA ILE A 71 7.08 -8.82 7.26
C ILE A 71 6.75 -9.73 8.44
N THR A 72 6.60 -9.16 9.63
CA THR A 72 6.21 -9.93 10.81
C THR A 72 4.76 -10.42 10.70
N GLU A 73 4.51 -11.63 11.20
CA GLU A 73 3.15 -12.22 11.21
C GLU A 73 2.17 -11.35 11.99
N GLU A 74 2.59 -10.83 13.15
CA GLU A 74 1.79 -9.91 13.97
C GLU A 74 1.38 -8.67 13.19
N SER A 75 2.32 -8.04 12.48
CA SER A 75 2.01 -6.83 11.73
C SER A 75 1.17 -7.10 10.48
N ARG A 76 1.34 -8.26 9.83
CA ARG A 76 0.48 -8.68 8.71
C ARG A 76 -0.96 -8.86 9.19
N LEU A 77 -1.16 -9.59 10.28
CA LEU A 77 -2.48 -9.79 10.87
C LEU A 77 -3.12 -8.46 11.27
N ALA A 78 -2.36 -7.57 11.92
CA ALA A 78 -2.84 -6.25 12.29
C ALA A 78 -3.28 -5.41 11.08
N ALA A 79 -2.61 -5.54 9.93
CA ALA A 79 -3.00 -4.87 8.69
C ALA A 79 -4.31 -5.43 8.10
N LEU A 80 -4.48 -6.77 8.08
CA LEU A 80 -5.73 -7.42 7.66
C LEU A 80 -6.91 -7.00 8.56
N GLU A 81 -6.68 -6.97 9.87
CA GLU A 81 -7.66 -6.52 10.86
C GLU A 81 -8.02 -5.04 10.70
N ALA A 82 -7.06 -4.18 10.32
CA ALA A 82 -7.31 -2.75 10.10
C ALA A 82 -8.28 -2.49 8.93
N ILE A 83 -8.31 -3.37 7.93
CA ILE A 83 -9.19 -3.25 6.76
C ILE A 83 -10.59 -3.79 7.07
N THR A 84 -10.68 -4.90 7.80
CA THR A 84 -11.95 -5.54 8.17
C THR A 84 -12.68 -4.84 9.33
N ALA A 85 -11.99 -3.95 10.04
CA ALA A 85 -12.43 -3.19 11.21
C ALA A 85 -13.68 -2.30 11.07
N GLY A 86 -14.41 -2.38 9.96
CA GLY A 86 -15.58 -1.56 9.65
C GLY A 86 -16.83 -1.78 10.51
N GLN A 87 -16.78 -2.26 11.76
CA GLN A 87 -17.88 -2.20 12.75
C GLN A 87 -17.39 -2.23 14.23
N GLY A 88 -17.11 -1.05 14.81
CA GLY A 88 -17.44 -0.79 16.23
C GLY A 88 -16.45 -1.13 17.36
N ARG A 89 -15.12 -1.17 17.17
CA ARG A 89 -14.17 -1.35 18.31
C ARG A 89 -13.04 -0.31 18.35
N ARG A 90 -12.72 0.18 19.55
CA ARG A 90 -11.63 1.15 19.84
C ARG A 90 -10.22 0.66 19.42
N LEU A 91 -9.99 -0.66 19.44
CA LEU A 91 -8.73 -1.27 19.00
C LEU A 91 -8.56 -1.20 17.47
N ALA A 92 -9.67 -1.25 16.73
CA ALA A 92 -9.72 -1.11 15.28
C ALA A 92 -9.30 0.30 14.84
N ASP A 93 -9.74 1.33 15.58
CA ASP A 93 -9.33 2.72 15.39
C ASP A 93 -7.81 2.92 15.60
N GLN A 94 -7.19 2.26 16.58
CA GLN A 94 -5.73 2.34 16.79
C GLN A 94 -4.93 1.71 15.64
N ARG A 95 -5.34 0.53 15.17
CA ARG A 95 -4.65 -0.14 14.05
C ARG A 95 -4.81 0.65 12.76
N GLN A 96 -5.98 1.22 12.50
CA GLN A 96 -6.21 2.10 11.36
C GLN A 96 -5.41 3.40 11.44
N ARG A 97 -5.34 4.04 12.61
CA ARG A 97 -4.51 5.24 12.82
C ARG A 97 -3.05 4.96 12.56
N ARG A 98 -2.51 3.84 13.06
CA ARG A 98 -1.13 3.42 12.82
C ARG A 98 -0.80 3.39 11.32
N GLN A 99 -1.72 2.93 10.49
CA GLN A 99 -1.52 2.84 9.04
C GLN A 99 -1.34 4.21 8.37
N PHE A 100 -1.81 5.31 8.97
CA PHE A 100 -1.65 6.68 8.47
C PHE A 100 -0.60 7.50 9.23
N GLU A 101 0.05 6.93 10.23
CA GLU A 101 1.09 7.61 11.02
C GLU A 101 2.49 7.38 10.44
N GLY A 102 3.34 8.40 10.56
CA GLY A 102 4.76 8.31 10.19
C GLY A 102 5.05 8.36 8.69
N TRP A 103 4.07 8.72 7.85
CA TRP A 103 4.31 9.00 6.43
C TRP A 103 5.02 10.35 6.23
N PRO A 104 5.79 10.52 5.14
CA PRO A 104 6.37 11.82 4.79
C PRO A 104 5.29 12.91 4.69
N ASP A 105 5.52 14.08 5.27
CA ASP A 105 4.55 15.19 5.28
C ASP A 105 4.17 15.66 3.87
N ASP A 106 5.08 15.51 2.91
CA ASP A 106 4.91 15.89 1.52
C ASP A 106 4.58 14.71 0.58
N TRP A 107 4.07 13.59 1.12
CA TRP A 107 3.75 12.38 0.35
C TRP A 107 2.95 12.64 -0.92
N ARG A 108 1.98 13.58 -0.89
CA ARG A 108 1.17 13.96 -2.07
C ARG A 108 2.04 14.52 -3.18
N ARG A 109 3.00 15.38 -2.83
CA ARG A 109 3.92 15.99 -3.78
C ARG A 109 4.87 14.94 -4.35
N GLN A 110 5.39 14.06 -3.50
CA GLN A 110 6.30 13.01 -3.97
C GLN A 110 5.59 12.04 -4.94
N LEU A 111 4.40 11.55 -4.61
CA LEU A 111 3.62 10.69 -5.50
C LEU A 111 3.19 11.42 -6.78
N ALA A 112 2.85 12.70 -6.70
CA ALA A 112 2.53 13.53 -7.85
C ALA A 112 3.68 13.58 -8.86
N VAL A 113 4.90 13.82 -8.37
CA VAL A 113 6.11 13.81 -9.19
C VAL A 113 6.35 12.42 -9.78
N ALA A 114 6.23 11.37 -8.96
CA ALA A 114 6.51 9.99 -9.39
C ALA A 114 5.49 9.45 -10.41
N LEU A 115 4.27 9.99 -10.42
CA LEU A 115 3.19 9.61 -11.32
C LEU A 115 2.96 10.59 -12.47
N ASP A 116 3.70 11.70 -12.50
CA ASP A 116 3.51 12.80 -13.47
C ASP A 116 2.06 13.32 -13.50
N THR A 117 1.51 13.59 -12.32
CA THR A 117 0.13 14.03 -12.13
C THR A 117 0.05 15.15 -11.10
N PRO A 118 -0.96 16.04 -11.14
CA PRO A 118 -1.11 17.06 -10.11
C PRO A 118 -1.30 16.47 -8.70
N ALA A 119 -0.67 17.08 -7.69
CA ALA A 119 -0.87 16.66 -6.29
C ALA A 119 -2.33 16.77 -5.81
N ALA A 120 -3.13 17.62 -6.45
CA ALA A 120 -4.56 17.75 -6.20
C ALA A 120 -5.37 16.50 -6.63
N SER A 121 -4.82 15.63 -7.47
CA SER A 121 -5.50 14.42 -7.96
C SER A 121 -5.64 13.33 -6.88
N PHE A 122 -4.81 13.37 -5.83
CA PHE A 122 -4.82 12.39 -4.74
C PHE A 122 -5.91 12.66 -3.69
N THR A 123 -7.17 12.52 -4.10
CA THR A 123 -8.34 12.83 -3.25
C THR A 123 -8.93 11.61 -2.54
N LYS A 124 -8.78 10.42 -3.12
CA LYS A 124 -9.35 9.16 -2.61
C LYS A 124 -8.26 8.31 -1.97
N LEU A 125 -8.32 8.15 -0.65
CA LEU A 125 -7.36 7.39 0.13
C LEU A 125 -8.02 6.15 0.74
N GLY A 126 -7.26 5.06 0.85
CA GLY A 126 -7.69 3.82 1.48
C GLY A 126 -6.59 3.13 2.26
N LEU A 127 -6.94 2.01 2.91
CA LEU A 127 -6.02 1.17 3.67
C LEU A 127 -5.78 -0.17 2.99
N GLY A 128 -4.55 -0.69 3.12
CA GLY A 128 -4.12 -2.01 2.61
C GLY A 128 -3.89 -2.04 1.11
N GLY A 129 -4.93 -1.73 0.34
CA GLY A 129 -4.91 -1.77 -1.12
C GLY A 129 -5.14 -3.17 -1.70
N PRO A 130 -5.04 -3.29 -3.03
CA PRO A 130 -5.43 -4.49 -3.75
C PRO A 130 -4.73 -5.77 -3.30
N LEU A 131 -3.46 -5.70 -2.90
CA LEU A 131 -2.71 -6.86 -2.38
C LEU A 131 -3.33 -7.45 -1.12
N VAL A 132 -3.61 -6.59 -0.15
CA VAL A 132 -4.14 -7.03 1.13
C VAL A 132 -5.59 -7.51 0.97
N LEU A 133 -6.35 -6.91 0.06
CA LEU A 133 -7.70 -7.39 -0.29
C LEU A 133 -7.67 -8.74 -1.01
N SER A 134 -6.70 -8.98 -1.88
CA SER A 134 -6.51 -10.26 -2.57
C SER A 134 -6.26 -11.37 -1.56
N ASP A 135 -5.36 -11.14 -0.61
CA ASP A 135 -5.06 -12.06 0.50
C ASP A 135 -6.30 -12.27 1.40
N LEU A 136 -6.92 -11.16 1.83
CA LEU A 136 -8.10 -11.18 2.69
C LEU A 136 -9.29 -11.95 2.08
N TRP A 137 -9.53 -11.79 0.78
CA TRP A 137 -10.66 -12.42 0.08
C TRP A 137 -10.32 -13.81 -0.47
N GLY A 138 -9.05 -14.21 -0.46
CA GLY A 138 -8.60 -15.48 -1.05
C GLY A 138 -8.82 -15.54 -2.57
N VAL A 139 -8.71 -14.40 -3.26
CA VAL A 139 -8.88 -14.30 -4.73
C VAL A 139 -7.64 -13.66 -5.36
N SER A 140 -7.46 -13.84 -6.67
CA SER A 140 -6.31 -13.24 -7.37
C SER A 140 -6.35 -11.71 -7.36
N LEU A 141 -5.18 -11.08 -7.47
CA LEU A 141 -5.06 -9.62 -7.61
C LEU A 141 -5.86 -9.11 -8.81
N ASP A 142 -5.84 -9.82 -9.94
CA ASP A 142 -6.65 -9.48 -11.13
C ASP A 142 -8.15 -9.42 -10.82
N THR A 143 -8.65 -10.32 -9.95
CA THR A 143 -10.05 -10.33 -9.53
C THR A 143 -10.38 -9.08 -8.71
N VAL A 144 -9.47 -8.67 -7.81
CA VAL A 144 -9.62 -7.43 -7.03
C VAL A 144 -9.56 -6.20 -7.93
N MET A 145 -8.65 -6.20 -8.92
CA MET A 145 -8.52 -5.11 -9.88
C MET A 145 -9.79 -4.94 -10.73
N ALA A 146 -10.35 -6.04 -11.23
CA ALA A 146 -11.62 -6.03 -11.96
C ALA A 146 -12.80 -5.54 -11.11
N TYR A 147 -12.78 -5.79 -9.79
CA TYR A 147 -13.77 -5.22 -8.87
C TYR A 147 -13.64 -3.69 -8.79
N PHE A 148 -12.43 -3.16 -8.65
CA PHE A 148 -12.22 -1.71 -8.61
C PHE A 148 -12.55 -1.03 -9.93
N GLU A 149 -12.27 -1.66 -11.07
CA GLU A 149 -12.66 -1.13 -12.39
C GLU A 149 -14.18 -0.96 -12.50
N LYS A 150 -14.96 -1.93 -12.01
CA LYS A 150 -16.43 -1.84 -11.99
C LYS A 150 -16.98 -0.85 -10.96
N ALA A 151 -16.25 -0.63 -9.86
CA ALA A 151 -16.70 0.23 -8.78
C ALA A 151 -16.42 1.72 -9.05
N VAL A 152 -15.43 2.03 -9.90
CA VAL A 152 -15.01 3.41 -10.19
C VAL A 152 -15.31 3.85 -11.64
N GLY A 153 -15.53 2.91 -12.56
CA GLY A 153 -16.07 3.18 -13.90
C GLY A 153 -17.59 3.34 -13.89
#